data_AF-A0A1Y5SQ36-F1
#
_entry.id   AF-A0A1Y5SQ36-F1
#
_cell.length_a   1.000
_cell.length_b   1.000
_cell.length_c   1.000
_cell.angle_alpha   90.00
_cell.angle_beta   90.00
_cell.angle_gamma   90.00
#
_symmetry.space_group_name_H-M   'P 1'
#
loop_
_entity.id
_entity.type
_entity.pdbx_description
1 polymer ?
#
loop_
_entity_poly.entity_id
_entity_poly.type
_entity_poly.pdbx_seq_one_letter_code
_entity_poly.pdbx_strand_id
1 'polypeptide(L)' 'MKTVFLLFDSLNRRALSCYGGDTVTPNFQRLADRGITFDNHYVGSLPCMPARRDIMTGRLNFMHRS' A
#
# COMPACT_ATOMS: atom_id res chain seq x y z
N MET A 1 -4.73 -19.92 10.19
CA MET A 1 -4.87 -18.43 10.22
C MET A 1 -5.41 -18.00 8.87
N LYS A 2 -6.38 -17.07 8.82
CA LYS A 2 -6.93 -16.53 7.57
C LYS A 2 -6.44 -15.10 7.40
N THR A 3 -6.08 -14.71 6.17
CA THR A 3 -5.53 -13.38 5.85
C THR A 3 -6.36 -12.73 4.76
N VAL A 4 -6.69 -11.45 4.92
CA VAL A 4 -7.33 -10.62 3.88
C VAL A 4 -6.31 -9.57 3.44
N PHE A 5 -5.97 -9.57 2.16
CA PHE A 5 -5.06 -8.60 1.56
C PHE A 5 -5.85 -7.60 0.71
N LEU A 6 -5.75 -6.31 1.05
CA LEU A 6 -6.41 -5.21 0.34
C LEU A 6 -5.35 -4.37 -0.36
N LEU A 7 -5.52 -4.16 -1.67
CA LEU A 7 -4.65 -3.32 -2.49
C LEU A 7 -5.50 -2.33 -3.27
N PHE A 8 -5.17 -1.05 -3.14
CA PHE A 8 -5.85 0.04 -3.83
C PHE A 8 -4.96 0.57 -4.95
N ASP A 9 -5.48 0.68 -6.17
CA ASP A 9 -4.72 1.22 -7.30
C ASP A 9 -4.68 2.75 -7.23
N SER A 10 -3.49 3.32 -7.43
CA SER A 10 -3.27 4.77 -7.53
C SER A 10 -3.71 5.60 -6.31
N LEU A 11 -3.87 4.96 -5.15
CA LEU A 11 -4.21 5.62 -3.89
C LEU A 11 -3.02 6.47 -3.40
N ASN A 12 -3.25 7.78 -3.27
CA ASN A 12 -2.27 8.70 -2.73
C ASN A 12 -2.43 8.81 -1.21
N ARG A 13 -1.32 8.74 -0.45
CA ARG A 13 -1.34 8.94 1.02
C ARG A 13 -2.01 10.24 1.44
N ARG A 14 -1.89 11.30 0.63
CA ARG A 14 -2.47 12.62 0.90
C ARG A 14 -4.01 12.64 0.82
N ALA A 15 -4.62 11.58 0.30
CA ALA A 15 -6.08 11.40 0.28
C ALA A 15 -6.61 10.64 1.51
N LEU A 16 -5.76 10.28 2.47
CA LEU A 16 -6.17 9.51 3.65
C LEU A 16 -6.07 10.36 4.91
N SER A 17 -7.16 10.43 5.67
CA SER A 17 -7.24 11.19 6.93
C SER A 17 -6.19 10.73 7.95
N CYS A 18 -5.88 9.44 8.00
CA CYS A 18 -4.88 8.88 8.91
C CYS A 18 -3.44 9.33 8.60
N TYR A 19 -3.20 9.90 7.41
CA TYR A 19 -1.93 10.54 7.03
C TYR A 19 -2.05 12.08 6.95
N GLY A 20 -3.12 12.66 7.50
CA GLY A 20 -3.37 14.10 7.48
C GLY A 20 -3.98 14.63 6.18
N GLY A 21 -4.58 13.78 5.36
CA GLY A 21 -5.30 14.19 4.15
C GLY A 21 -6.68 14.79 4.45
N ASP A 22 -7.16 15.65 3.54
CA ASP A 22 -8.44 16.38 3.71
C ASP A 22 -9.69 15.54 3.37
N THR A 23 -9.51 14.38 2.73
CA THR A 23 -10.64 13.52 2.37
C THR A 23 -11.14 12.75 3.59
N VAL A 24 -12.46 12.74 3.77
CA VAL A 24 -13.13 12.01 4.85
C VAL A 24 -13.03 10.50 4.59
N THR A 25 -12.13 9.81 5.32
CA THR A 25 -11.89 8.37 5.18
C THR A 25 -12.10 7.58 6.48
N PRO A 26 -13.35 7.45 6.97
CA PRO A 26 -13.64 6.91 8.31
C PRO A 26 -13.25 5.43 8.46
N ASN A 27 -13.35 4.64 7.39
CA ASN A 27 -12.96 3.23 7.42
C ASN A 27 -11.45 3.03 7.50
N PHE A 28 -10.66 3.88 6.83
CA PHE A 28 -9.20 3.87 6.93
C PHE A 28 -8.76 4.32 8.32
N GLN A 29 -9.38 5.36 8.89
CA GLN A 29 -9.11 5.78 10.27
C GLN A 29 -9.37 4.64 11.26
N ARG A 30 -10.54 3.99 11.17
CA ARG A 30 -10.88 2.84 12.02
C ARG A 30 -9.89 1.67 11.90
N LEU A 31 -9.31 1.47 10.72
CA LEU A 31 -8.28 0.43 10.51
C LEU A 31 -6.95 0.85 11.17
N ALA A 32 -6.54 2.11 11.00
CA ALA A 32 -5.34 2.65 11.62
C ALA A 32 -5.39 2.57 13.15
N ASP A 33 -6.54 2.90 13.77
CA ASP A 33 -6.74 2.86 15.23
C ASP A 33 -6.67 1.43 15.83
N ARG A 34 -6.83 0.40 15.01
CA ARG A 34 -6.86 -1.02 15.42
C ARG A 34 -5.65 -1.80 14.92
N GLY A 35 -4.69 -1.13 14.30
CA GLY A 35 -3.57 -1.76 13.61
C GLY A 35 -2.29 -0.95 13.73
N ILE A 36 -1.35 -1.25 12.85
CA ILE A 36 -0.09 -0.53 12.73
C ILE A 36 -0.11 0.21 11.40
N THR A 37 0.16 1.51 11.46
CA THR A 37 0.32 2.38 10.29
C THR A 37 1.80 2.62 10.05
N PHE A 38 2.25 2.54 8.81
CA PHE A 38 3.65 2.75 8.43
C PHE A 38 3.80 4.09 7.73
N ASP A 39 4.51 5.04 8.35
CA ASP A 39 4.76 6.35 7.73
C ASP A 39 5.72 6.28 6.54
N ASN A 40 6.63 5.30 6.56
CA ASN A 40 7.69 5.10 5.58
C ASN A 40 7.48 3.77 4.83
N HIS A 41 6.52 3.76 3.91
CA HIS A 41 6.25 2.63 3.01
C HIS A 41 6.48 3.04 1.56
N TYR A 42 7.37 2.33 0.87
CA TYR A 42 7.73 2.60 -0.53
C TYR A 42 7.51 1.36 -1.38
N VAL A 43 7.01 1.58 -2.59
CA VAL A 43 6.88 0.52 -3.59
C VAL A 43 8.25 0.20 -4.18
N GLY A 44 8.49 -1.08 -4.48
CA GLY A 44 9.72 -1.53 -5.12
C GLY A 44 9.84 -1.08 -6.58
N SER A 45 8.81 -1.37 -7.37
CA SER A 45 8.77 -1.08 -8.82
C SER A 45 7.50 -0.32 -9.20
N LEU A 46 7.56 0.39 -10.33
CA LEU A 46 6.43 1.09 -10.96
C LEU A 46 6.44 0.81 -12.48
N PRO A 47 5.30 0.82 -13.19
CA PRO A 47 3.93 1.13 -12.75
C PRO A 47 3.20 -0.12 -12.16
N CYS A 48 1.87 -0.16 -12.23
CA CYS A 48 0.99 -1.14 -11.56
C CYS A 48 1.36 -2.62 -11.78
N MET A 49 1.73 -3.05 -12.99
CA MET A 49 2.08 -4.46 -13.25
C MET A 49 3.36 -4.91 -12.53
N PRO A 50 4.51 -4.19 -12.65
CA PRO A 50 5.69 -4.45 -11.83
C PRO A 50 5.43 -4.40 -10.33
N ALA A 51 4.72 -3.37 -9.84
CA ALA A 51 4.40 -3.22 -8.41
C ALA A 51 3.65 -4.43 -7.85
N ARG A 52 2.64 -4.92 -8.58
CA ARG A 52 1.84 -6.09 -8.18
C ARG A 52 2.67 -7.37 -8.20
N ARG A 53 3.56 -7.53 -9.18
CA ARG A 53 4.49 -8.67 -9.22
C ARG A 53 5.44 -8.67 -8.03
N ASP A 54 5.98 -7.51 -7.66
CA ASP A 54 6.88 -7.39 -6.50
C ASP A 54 6.18 -7.83 -5.22
N ILE A 55 4.92 -7.40 -5.01
CA ILE A 55 4.08 -7.78 -3.87
C ILE A 55 3.79 -9.29 -3.86
N MET A 56 3.45 -9.88 -5.00
CA MET A 56 3.07 -11.30 -5.08
C MET A 56 4.26 -12.25 -4.95
N THR A 57 5.46 -11.82 -5.35
CA THR A 57 6.66 -12.67 -5.39
C THR A 57 7.66 -12.36 -4.28
N GLY A 58 7.56 -11.20 -3.63
CA GLY A 58 8.54 -10.72 -2.67
C GLY A 58 9.90 -10.36 -3.31
N ARG A 59 9.94 -10.12 -4.63
CA ARG A 59 11.16 -9.86 -5.40
C ARG A 59 11.02 -8.58 -6.21
N LEU A 60 12.05 -7.73 -6.19
CA LEU A 60 12.07 -6.50 -6.99
C LEU A 60 12.29 -6.81 -8.48
N ASN A 61 11.42 -6.31 -9.36
CA ASN A 61 11.56 -6.49 -10.81
C ASN A 61 12.90 -5.95 -11.35
N PHE A 62 13.39 -4.81 -10.86
CA PHE A 62 14.60 -4.19 -11.42
C PHE A 62 15.84 -5.10 -11.35
N MET A 63 15.96 -5.91 -10.29
CA MET A 63 17.10 -6.81 -10.08
C MET A 63 16.94 -8.16 -10.78
N HIS A 64 15.79 -8.40 -11.42
CA HIS A 64 15.46 -9.63 -12.15
C HIS A 64 15.34 -9.35 -13.65
N ARG A 65 16.46 -8.98 -14.28
CA ARG A 65 16.62 -9.09 -15.74
C ARG A 65 17.41 -10.36 -16.03
N SER A 66 16.69 -11.42 -16.34
CA SER A 66 17.21 -12.67 -16.92
C SER A 66 16.43 -12.95 -18.19
#